data_AF-A0A497EBV1-F1
#
_entry.id   AF-A0A497EBV1-F1
#
_cell.length_a   1.000
_cell.length_b   1.000
_cell.length_c   1.000
_cell.angle_alpha   90.00
_cell.angle_beta   90.00
_cell.angle_gamma   90.00
#
_symmetry.space_group_name_H-M   'P 1'
#
loop_
_entity.id
_entity.type
_entity.pdbx_description
1 polymer ?
#
loop_
_entity_poly.entity_id
_entity_poly.type
_entity_poly.pdbx_seq_one_letter_code
_entity_poly.pdbx_strand_id
1 'polypeptide(L)' 'IGYKIRVPPRRDPRAWLELLEALRSEHHSFLDRRQWEEVARRHQIEKEIAELESRPDNIGRTDLIRKLRRELEKSS' A
#
# COMPACT_ATOMS: atom_id res chain seq x y z
N ILE A 1 7.13 7.51 17.89
CA ILE A 1 8.34 6.96 17.24
C ILE A 1 8.64 7.86 16.07
N GLY A 2 9.69 8.68 16.14
CA GLY A 2 10.09 9.58 15.06
C GLY A 2 11.55 9.30 14.74
N TYR A 3 11.85 8.88 13.51
CA TYR A 3 13.21 8.66 13.07
C TYR A 3 13.94 10.00 13.05
N LYS A 4 15.02 10.13 13.84
CA LYS A 4 15.85 11.34 13.85
C LYS A 4 16.89 11.22 12.75
N ILE A 5 16.56 11.72 11.56
CA ILE A 5 17.53 11.87 10.48
C ILE A 5 18.53 12.94 10.90
N ARG A 6 19.82 12.60 10.89
CA ARG A 6 20.88 13.58 11.16
C ARG A 6 21.00 14.51 9.96
N VAL A 7 20.63 15.78 10.15
CA VAL A 7 20.78 16.81 9.12
C VAL A 7 22.25 17.20 9.03
N PRO A 8 22.91 17.06 7.87
CA PRO A 8 24.31 17.41 7.71
C PRO A 8 24.53 18.92 7.88
N PRO A 9 25.75 19.33 8.31
CA PRO A 9 26.08 20.75 8.43
C PRO A 9 26.01 21.44 7.07
N ARG A 10 25.53 22.70 7.03
CA ARG A 10 25.37 23.50 5.78
C ARG A 10 26.65 23.62 4.93
N ARG A 11 27.83 23.44 5.54
CA ARG A 11 29.13 23.61 4.89
C ARG A 11 29.61 22.36 4.13
N ASP A 12 28.90 21.24 4.25
CA ASP A 12 29.27 19.98 3.60
C ASP A 12 28.28 19.63 2.48
N PRO A 13 28.44 20.19 1.27
CA PRO A 13 27.52 19.98 0.17
C PRO A 13 27.47 18.52 -0.30
N ARG A 14 28.53 17.74 -0.09
CA ARG A 14 28.55 16.32 -0.46
C ARG A 14 27.61 15.51 0.44
N ALA A 15 27.70 15.72 1.76
CA ALA A 15 26.79 15.07 2.70
C ALA A 15 25.31 15.43 2.46
N TRP A 16 25.03 16.64 1.98
CA TRP A 16 23.67 17.03 1.55
C TRP A 16 23.21 16.27 0.31
N LEU A 17 24.07 16.08 -0.68
CA LEU A 17 23.74 15.30 -1.88
C LEU A 17 23.47 13.84 -1.52
N GLU A 18 24.30 13.22 -0.67
CA GLU A 18 24.10 11.85 -0.19
C GLU A 18 22.78 11.71 0.57
N LEU A 19 22.44 12.66 1.45
CA LEU A 19 21.16 12.66 2.15
C LEU A 19 19.98 12.76 1.17
N LEU A 20 20.06 13.65 0.18
CA LEU A 20 19.00 13.79 -0.83
C LEU A 20 18.83 12.53 -1.67
N GLU A 21 19.91 11.86 -2.03
CA GLU A 21 19.88 10.59 -2.74
C GLU A 21 19.24 9.48 -1.91
N ALA A 22 19.63 9.36 -0.64
CA ALA A 22 19.05 8.39 0.29
C ALA A 22 17.53 8.62 0.47
N LEU A 23 17.10 9.87 0.64
CA LEU A 23 15.69 10.22 0.76
C LEU A 23 14.89 9.91 -0.52
N ARG A 24 15.49 10.17 -1.70
CA ARG A 24 14.86 9.81 -2.97
C ARG A 24 14.72 8.30 -3.11
N SER A 25 15.77 7.54 -2.81
CA SER A 25 15.75 6.08 -2.85
C SER A 25 14.68 5.52 -1.90
N GLU A 26 14.64 5.99 -0.66
CA GLU A 26 13.63 5.58 0.32
C GLU A 26 12.20 5.90 -0.16
N HIS A 27 12.01 7.10 -0.72
CA HIS A 27 10.72 7.50 -1.27
C HIS A 27 10.27 6.59 -2.43
N HIS A 28 11.18 6.25 -3.35
CA HIS A 28 10.89 5.32 -4.44
C HIS A 28 10.55 3.93 -3.93
N SER A 29 11.33 3.38 -2.99
CA SER A 29 11.04 2.07 -2.38
C SER A 29 9.71 2.07 -1.63
N PHE A 30 9.36 3.17 -0.95
CA PHE A 30 8.07 3.32 -0.28
C PHE A 30 6.91 3.31 -1.29
N LEU A 31 7.03 4.06 -2.39
CA LEU A 31 6.00 4.08 -3.43
C LEU A 31 5.83 2.72 -4.10
N ASP A 32 6.92 2.04 -4.43
CA ASP A 32 6.92 0.71 -5.05
C ASP A 32 6.24 -0.32 -4.13
N ARG A 33 6.64 -0.35 -2.85
CA ARG A 33 6.01 -1.19 -1.84
C ARG A 33 4.52 -0.89 -1.69
N ARG A 34 4.15 0.38 -1.67
CA ARG A 34 2.73 0.79 -1.55
C ARG A 34 1.92 0.32 -2.75
N GLN A 35 2.46 0.42 -3.96
CA GLN A 35 1.82 -0.08 -5.17
C GLN A 35 1.65 -1.61 -5.10
N TRP A 36 2.68 -2.32 -4.67
CA TRP A 36 2.62 -3.78 -4.48
C TRP A 36 1.57 -4.18 -3.44
N GLU A 37 1.53 -3.49 -2.31
CA GLU A 37 0.53 -3.72 -1.24
C GLU A 37 -0.90 -3.45 -1.72
N GLU A 38 -1.11 -2.43 -2.56
CA GLU A 38 -2.41 -2.12 -3.16
C GLU A 38 -2.88 -3.23 -4.11
N VAL A 39 -2.00 -3.69 -5.01
CA VAL A 39 -2.30 -4.80 -5.93
C VAL A 39 -2.56 -6.10 -5.15
N ALA A 40 -1.74 -6.40 -4.14
CA ALA A 40 -1.92 -7.59 -3.30
C ALA A 40 -3.26 -7.55 -2.54
N ARG A 41 -3.63 -6.39 -1.99
CA ARG A 41 -4.92 -6.20 -1.31
C ARG A 41 -6.08 -6.40 -2.28
N ARG A 42 -5.99 -5.82 -3.48
CA ARG A 42 -7.01 -5.99 -4.52
C ARG A 42 -7.22 -7.46 -4.87
N HIS A 43 -6.14 -8.19 -5.13
CA HIS A 43 -6.20 -9.62 -5.42
C HIS A 43 -6.77 -10.44 -4.27
N GLN A 44 -6.44 -10.11 -3.03
CA GLN A 44 -7.01 -10.78 -1.86
C GLN A 44 -8.54 -10.59 -1.81
N ILE A 45 -9.04 -9.38 -2.06
CA ILE A 45 -10.48 -9.09 -2.08
C ILE A 45 -11.16 -9.82 -3.25
N GLU A 46 -10.58 -9.80 -4.45
CA GLU A 46 -11.09 -10.54 -5.62
C GLU A 46 -11.22 -12.04 -5.30
N LYS A 47 -10.20 -12.63 -4.66
CA LYS A 47 -10.20 -14.04 -4.26
C LYS A 47 -11.26 -14.35 -3.21
N GLU A 48 -11.43 -13.47 -2.22
CA GLU A 48 -12.43 -13.64 -1.18
C GLU A 48 -13.85 -13.57 -1.74
N ILE A 49 -14.11 -12.66 -2.70
CA ILE A 49 -15.38 -12.63 -3.43
C ILE A 49 -15.60 -13.94 -4.18
N ALA A 50 -14.62 -14.45 -4.93
CA ALA A 50 -14.75 -15.70 -5.67
C ALA A 50 -15.03 -16.90 -4.74
N GLU A 51 -14.37 -16.94 -3.58
CA GLU A 51 -14.60 -17.98 -2.57
C GLU A 51 -16.03 -17.90 -2.00
N LEU A 52 -16.52 -16.69 -1.69
CA LEU A 52 -17.89 -16.48 -1.24
C LEU A 52 -18.90 -16.84 -2.33
N GLU A 53 -18.62 -16.50 -3.59
CA GLU A 53 -19.48 -16.82 -4.73
C GLU A 53 -19.62 -18.34 -4.95
N SER A 54 -18.60 -19.14 -4.59
CA SER A 54 -18.63 -20.60 -4.66
C SER A 54 -19.53 -21.30 -3.62
N ARG A 55 -19.89 -20.60 -2.54
CA ARG A 55 -20.70 -21.15 -1.43
C ARG A 55 -22.20 -20.97 -1.71
N PRO A 56 -23.09 -21.82 -1.16
CA PRO A 56 -24.53 -21.66 -1.30
C PRO A 56 -25.01 -20.31 -0.77
N ASP A 57 -26.03 -19.76 -1.41
CA ASP A 57 -26.50 -18.41 -1.16
C ASP A 57 -27.07 -18.24 0.27
N ASN A 58 -26.68 -17.15 0.91
CA ASN A 58 -27.30 -16.69 2.16
C ASN A 58 -27.14 -15.16 2.28
N ILE A 59 -28.00 -14.54 3.09
CA ILE A 59 -28.06 -13.07 3.23
C ILE A 59 -26.72 -12.48 3.71
N GLY A 60 -26.01 -13.18 4.60
CA GLY A 60 -24.71 -12.72 5.11
C GLY A 60 -23.62 -12.68 4.05
N ARG A 61 -23.60 -13.68 3.16
CA ARG A 61 -22.71 -13.76 2.00
C ARG A 61 -22.92 -12.58 1.04
N THR A 62 -24.18 -12.29 0.71
CA THR A 62 -24.54 -11.22 -0.23
C THR A 62 -24.16 -9.84 0.31
N ASP A 63 -24.34 -9.58 1.61
CA ASP A 63 -23.90 -8.34 2.22
C ASP A 63 -22.36 -8.21 2.24
N LEU A 64 -21.66 -9.31 2.53
CA LEU A 64 -20.19 -9.33 2.53
C LEU A 64 -19.61 -9.11 1.13
N ILE A 65 -20.11 -9.80 0.10
CA ILE A 65 -19.71 -9.57 -1.29
C ILE A 65 -19.94 -8.10 -1.69
N ARG A 66 -21.09 -7.52 -1.29
CA ARG A 66 -21.38 -6.10 -1.57
C ARG A 66 -20.39 -5.15 -0.89
N LYS A 67 -19.98 -5.44 0.35
CA LYS A 67 -18.95 -4.65 1.06
C LYS A 67 -17.60 -4.75 0.37
N LEU A 68 -17.16 -5.96 0.03
CA LEU A 68 -15.90 -6.22 -0.65
C LEU A 68 -15.82 -5.55 -2.02
N ARG A 69 -16.92 -5.58 -2.81
CA ARG A 69 -17.00 -4.86 -4.09
C ARG A 69 -16.87 -3.34 -3.93
N ARG A 70 -17.47 -2.75 -2.90
CA ARG A 70 -17.31 -1.31 -2.59
C ARG A 70 -15.88 -0.97 -2.17
N GLU A 71 -15.17 -1.89 -1.51
CA GLU A 71 -13.75 -1.68 -1.19
C GLU A 71 -12.89 -1.68 -2.46
N LEU A 72 -13.16 -2.58 -3.41
CA LEU A 72 -12.47 -2.59 -4.71
C LEU A 72 -12.69 -1.28 -5.48
N GLU A 73 -13.93 -0.76 -5.52
CA GLU A 73 -14.24 0.50 -6.21
C GLU A 73 -13.53 1.71 -5.60
N LYS A 74 -13.24 1.69 -4.29
CA LYS A 74 -12.49 2.75 -3.61
C LYS A 74 -10.98 2.63 -3.77
N SER A 75 -10.50 1.44 -4.14
CA SER A 75 -9.09 1.15 -4.40
C SER A 75 -8.72 1.26 -5.88
N SER A 76 -9.67 1.64 -6.74
CA SER A 76 -9.48 1.83 -8.19
C SER A 76 -9.49 3.30 -8.57
#